data_AF-A0A9Q0MZQ1-F1
#
_entry.id   AF-A0A9Q0MZQ1-F1
#
_cell.length_a   1.000
_cell.length_b   1.000
_cell.length_c   1.000
_cell.angle_alpha   90.00
_cell.angle_beta   90.00
_cell.angle_gamma   90.00
#
_symmetry.space_group_name_H-M   'P 1'
#
loop_
_entity.id
_entity.type
_entity.pdbx_description
1 polymer ?
#
loop_
_entity_poly.entity_id
_entity_poly.type
_entity_poly.pdbx_seq_one_letter_code
_entity_poly.pdbx_strand_id
1 'polypeptide(L)'
;MSPFSVLFVLLLATFSSIGNCDDNKEASELALEAYGQLLAPRHLVPRISRDLSAIRDAYPAVKNIIYSPPWVPGTVLAKLRTGTLNDIRRKYGNFKTKPLMTDWTILEFSKPYNPEVLAKKLVSKNFAELAEPNRIIGQSSSIKYEIGSGVYTFKSGWGDCQAGCINNHYWVFKVHRNA
;
A
#
# COMPACT_ATOMS: atom_id res chain seq x y z
N MET A 1 -52.55 3.23 -26.43
CA MET A 1 -51.26 2.65 -26.87
C MET A 1 -50.49 3.75 -27.59
N SER A 2 -49.49 4.33 -26.91
CA SER A 2 -48.53 5.28 -27.48
C SER A 2 -47.14 4.83 -27.07
N PRO A 3 -46.16 4.73 -27.98
CA PRO A 3 -44.78 4.47 -27.59
C PRO A 3 -44.08 5.80 -27.31
N PHE A 4 -43.68 6.03 -26.05
CA PHE A 4 -42.70 7.05 -25.71
C PHE A 4 -41.31 6.47 -25.99
N SER A 5 -40.66 6.95 -27.06
CA SER A 5 -39.26 6.68 -27.35
C SER A 5 -38.37 7.39 -26.33
N VAL A 6 -37.67 6.62 -25.50
CA VAL A 6 -36.63 7.13 -24.60
C VAL A 6 -35.33 7.20 -25.40
N LEU A 7 -34.89 8.42 -25.70
CA LEU A 7 -33.59 8.70 -26.31
C LEU A 7 -32.50 8.53 -25.24
N PHE A 8 -31.73 7.44 -25.34
CA PHE A 8 -30.58 7.18 -24.47
C PHE A 8 -29.35 7.91 -25.03
N VAL A 9 -29.00 9.06 -24.46
CA VAL A 9 -27.78 9.80 -24.82
C VAL A 9 -26.59 9.08 -24.18
N LEU A 10 -25.77 8.43 -25.00
CA LEU A 10 -24.51 7.82 -24.59
C LEU A 10 -23.45 8.93 -24.43
N LEU A 11 -23.24 9.41 -23.21
CA LEU A 11 -22.13 10.30 -22.88
C LEU A 11 -20.84 9.47 -22.77
N LEU A 12 -20.01 9.51 -23.81
CA LEU A 12 -18.63 9.03 -23.75
C LEU A 12 -17.82 9.99 -22.87
N ALA A 13 -17.76 9.69 -21.56
CA ALA A 13 -16.84 10.35 -20.66
C ALA A 13 -15.41 9.91 -20.98
N THR A 14 -14.67 10.71 -21.76
CA THR A 14 -13.22 10.59 -21.86
C THR A 14 -12.61 11.03 -20.53
N PHE A 15 -12.31 10.07 -19.65
CA PHE A 15 -11.58 10.32 -18.41
C PHE A 15 -10.13 10.67 -18.75
N SER A 16 -9.83 11.96 -18.84
CA SER A 16 -8.46 12.46 -18.68
C SER A 16 -8.07 12.32 -17.21
N SER A 17 -7.41 11.22 -16.83
CA SER A 17 -6.89 11.08 -15.48
C SER A 17 -5.67 11.98 -15.30
N ILE A 18 -5.88 13.21 -14.84
CA ILE A 18 -4.83 13.93 -14.11
C ILE A 18 -4.81 13.29 -12.71
N GLY A 19 -4.16 12.13 -12.62
CA GLY A 19 -3.94 11.49 -11.32
C GLY A 19 -3.06 12.41 -10.48
N ASN A 20 -3.54 12.79 -9.31
CA ASN A 20 -2.76 13.62 -8.39
C ASN A 20 -1.50 12.83 -8.00
N CYS A 21 -0.35 13.50 -7.80
CA CYS A 21 0.90 12.82 -7.48
C CYS A 21 0.80 11.94 -6.21
N ASP A 22 -0.15 12.25 -5.32
CA ASP A 22 -0.44 11.50 -4.09
C ASP A 22 -1.22 10.19 -4.33
N ASP A 23 -2.14 10.16 -5.31
CA ASP A 23 -2.93 8.96 -5.65
C ASP A 23 -2.03 7.82 -6.14
N ASN A 24 -0.93 8.18 -6.81
CA ASN A 24 0.08 7.22 -7.26
C ASN A 24 0.88 6.64 -6.08
N LYS A 25 1.09 7.42 -5.01
CA LYS A 25 1.77 6.94 -3.80
C LYS A 25 0.88 5.94 -3.06
N GLU A 26 -0.36 6.33 -2.78
CA GLU A 26 -1.34 5.48 -2.11
C GLU A 26 -1.52 4.13 -2.83
N ALA A 27 -1.78 4.18 -4.15
CA ALA A 27 -1.97 2.98 -4.95
C ALA A 27 -0.70 2.12 -5.03
N SER A 28 0.48 2.74 -5.05
CA SER A 28 1.76 2.02 -5.04
C SER A 28 2.00 1.28 -3.73
N GLU A 29 1.73 1.93 -2.60
CA GLU A 29 1.89 1.32 -1.28
C GLU A 29 0.86 0.20 -1.05
N LEU A 30 -0.39 0.39 -1.48
CA LEU A 30 -1.42 -0.64 -1.40
C LEU A 30 -1.12 -1.82 -2.34
N ALA A 31 -0.59 -1.56 -3.55
CA ALA A 31 -0.11 -2.59 -4.46
C ALA A 31 1.01 -3.43 -3.83
N LEU A 32 1.92 -2.77 -3.10
CA LEU A 32 3.08 -3.39 -2.47
C LEU A 32 2.70 -4.28 -1.30
N GLU A 33 1.71 -3.88 -0.49
CA GLU A 33 1.13 -4.72 0.55
C GLU A 33 0.37 -5.90 -0.06
N ALA A 34 -0.60 -5.62 -0.94
CA ALA A 34 -1.50 -6.63 -1.49
C ALA A 34 -0.78 -7.72 -2.31
N TYR A 35 0.32 -7.37 -2.98
CA TYR A 35 1.09 -8.33 -3.78
C TYR A 35 1.98 -9.25 -2.93
N GLY A 36 2.40 -8.81 -1.75
CA GLY A 36 3.16 -9.64 -0.82
C GLY A 36 4.54 -10.09 -1.31
N GLN A 37 5.09 -9.45 -2.36
CA GLN A 37 6.45 -9.67 -2.83
C GLN A 37 7.32 -8.43 -2.60
N LEU A 38 8.62 -8.57 -2.87
CA LEU A 38 9.60 -7.52 -2.62
C LEU A 38 9.27 -6.20 -3.34
N LEU A 39 8.71 -6.29 -4.55
CA LEU A 39 8.22 -5.14 -5.34
C LEU A 39 6.87 -5.49 -5.94
N ALA A 40 5.98 -4.50 -6.03
CA ALA A 40 4.72 -4.63 -6.75
C ALA A 40 4.93 -4.68 -8.28
N PRO A 41 4.07 -5.38 -9.05
CA PRO A 41 4.09 -5.31 -10.50
C PRO A 41 3.70 -3.93 -10.99
N ARG A 42 4.39 -3.41 -12.02
CA ARG A 42 4.15 -2.05 -12.55
C ARG A 42 2.71 -1.80 -13.02
N HIS A 43 2.03 -2.83 -13.50
CA HIS A 43 0.65 -2.71 -13.99
C HIS A 43 -0.38 -2.61 -12.86
N LEU A 44 -0.02 -2.96 -11.62
CA LEU A 44 -0.96 -3.00 -10.50
C LEU A 44 -1.28 -1.60 -9.97
N VAL A 45 -0.29 -0.71 -9.93
CA VAL A 45 -0.43 0.68 -9.44
C VAL A 45 -1.48 1.48 -10.22
N PRO A 46 -1.38 1.66 -11.56
CA PRO A 46 -2.37 2.45 -12.29
C PRO A 46 -3.76 1.81 -12.25
N ARG A 47 -3.84 0.50 -12.05
CA ARG A 47 -5.11 -0.18 -11.87
C ARG A 47 -5.73 0.17 -10.51
N ILE A 48 -4.99 -0.01 -9.42
CA ILE A 48 -5.49 0.30 -8.07
C ILE A 48 -5.88 1.77 -7.98
N SER A 49 -5.10 2.67 -8.57
CA SER A 49 -5.42 4.11 -8.62
C SER A 49 -6.78 4.37 -9.27
N ARG A 50 -7.05 3.76 -10.44
CA ARG A 50 -8.38 3.88 -11.10
C ARG A 50 -9.50 3.28 -10.27
N ASP A 51 -9.28 2.10 -9.68
CA ASP A 51 -10.29 1.41 -8.86
C ASP A 51 -10.63 2.25 -7.62
N LEU A 52 -9.64 2.83 -6.94
CA LEU A 52 -9.84 3.72 -5.78
C LEU A 52 -10.58 5.01 -6.18
N SER A 53 -10.21 5.65 -7.29
CA SER A 53 -10.91 6.83 -7.80
C SER A 53 -12.38 6.52 -8.06
N ALA A 54 -12.66 5.46 -8.83
CA ALA A 54 -14.03 5.08 -9.19
C ALA A 54 -14.90 4.75 -7.95
N ILE A 55 -14.32 4.07 -6.95
CA ILE A 55 -15.02 3.80 -5.68
C ILE A 55 -15.34 5.10 -4.95
N ARG A 56 -14.37 6.02 -4.82
CA ARG A 56 -14.57 7.29 -4.09
C ARG A 56 -15.55 8.23 -4.80
N ASP A 57 -15.56 8.22 -6.13
CA ASP A 57 -16.49 8.99 -6.94
C ASP A 57 -17.93 8.46 -6.81
N ALA A 58 -18.10 7.14 -6.80
CA ALA A 58 -19.41 6.50 -6.65
C ALA A 58 -19.92 6.50 -5.19
N TYR A 59 -19.03 6.49 -4.21
CA TYR A 59 -19.36 6.33 -2.79
C TYR A 59 -18.68 7.42 -1.93
N PRO A 60 -19.29 8.62 -1.81
CA PRO A 60 -18.71 9.74 -1.07
C PRO A 60 -18.36 9.43 0.39
N ALA A 61 -19.03 8.44 1.03
CA ALA A 61 -18.77 8.03 2.40
C ALA A 61 -17.33 7.54 2.64
N VAL A 62 -16.65 7.02 1.61
CA VAL A 62 -15.26 6.55 1.71
C VAL A 62 -14.25 7.51 1.07
N LYS A 63 -14.69 8.68 0.61
CA LYS A 63 -13.86 9.66 -0.11
C LYS A 63 -12.60 10.08 0.66
N ASN A 64 -12.73 10.23 1.97
CA ASN A 64 -11.65 10.70 2.85
C ASN A 64 -10.91 9.55 3.57
N ILE A 65 -11.22 8.29 3.25
CA ILE A 65 -10.48 7.15 3.77
C ILE A 65 -9.29 6.93 2.85
N ILE A 66 -8.10 7.22 3.36
CA ILE A 66 -6.82 7.08 2.64
C ILE A 66 -6.08 5.89 3.22
N TYR A 67 -5.49 5.06 2.35
CA TYR A 67 -4.61 3.98 2.75
C TYR A 67 -3.34 4.53 3.40
N SER A 68 -3.04 4.01 4.58
CA SER A 68 -1.79 4.24 5.28
C SER A 68 -1.13 2.88 5.49
N PRO A 69 0.06 2.62 4.91
CA PRO A 69 0.70 1.33 5.07
C PRO A 69 1.15 1.13 6.52
N PRO A 70 1.11 -0.10 7.07
CA PRO A 70 1.51 -0.35 8.45
C PRO A 70 3.02 -0.22 8.69
N TRP A 71 3.78 0.20 7.67
CA TRP A 71 5.23 0.36 7.65
C TRP A 71 5.66 1.45 6.67
N VAL A 72 6.90 1.93 6.82
CA VAL A 72 7.54 2.86 5.88
C VAL A 72 8.14 2.07 4.70
N PRO A 73 7.68 2.27 3.44
CA PRO A 73 8.19 1.54 2.28
C PRO A 73 9.71 1.63 2.15
N GLY A 74 10.34 0.52 1.80
CA GLY A 74 11.80 0.47 1.63
C GLY A 74 12.61 0.61 2.91
N THR A 75 11.98 0.60 4.10
CA THR A 75 12.70 0.81 5.36
C THR A 75 12.58 -0.39 6.30
N VAL A 76 13.71 -0.88 6.78
CA VAL A 76 13.79 -2.00 7.74
C VAL A 76 14.70 -1.65 8.90
N LEU A 77 14.37 -2.12 10.09
CA LEU A 77 15.27 -2.15 11.23
C LEU A 77 15.99 -3.49 11.20
N ALA A 78 17.30 -3.50 11.40
CA ALA A 78 18.06 -4.73 11.40
C ALA A 78 19.23 -4.69 12.39
N LYS A 79 19.43 -5.81 13.09
CA LYS A 79 20.69 -6.15 13.75
C LYS A 79 21.58 -6.85 12.72
N LEU A 80 22.47 -6.07 12.10
CA LEU A 80 23.30 -6.53 10.99
C LEU A 80 24.45 -7.40 11.47
N ARG A 81 24.82 -8.39 10.67
CA ARG A 81 26.10 -9.09 10.88
C ARG A 81 27.26 -8.24 10.37
N THR A 82 28.41 -8.37 11.01
CA THR A 82 29.64 -7.66 10.61
C THR A 82 30.01 -7.97 9.17
N GLY A 83 30.35 -6.94 8.39
CA GLY A 83 30.85 -7.08 7.02
C GLY A 83 29.80 -7.27 5.92
N THR A 84 28.49 -7.30 6.23
CA THR A 84 27.46 -7.64 5.22
C THR A 84 26.94 -6.45 4.41
N LEU A 85 27.24 -5.21 4.81
CA LEU A 85 26.69 -3.99 4.19
C LEU A 85 26.93 -3.91 2.68
N ASN A 86 28.14 -4.24 2.22
CA ASN A 86 28.48 -4.21 0.79
C ASN A 86 27.71 -5.26 -0.01
N ASP A 87 27.45 -6.43 0.58
CA ASP A 87 26.67 -7.49 -0.05
C ASP A 87 25.19 -7.14 -0.14
N ILE A 88 24.64 -6.50 0.90
CA ILE A 88 23.30 -5.93 0.89
C ILE A 88 23.18 -4.89 -0.24
N ARG A 89 24.16 -3.97 -0.35
CA ARG A 89 24.15 -2.93 -1.41
C ARG A 89 24.20 -3.54 -2.80
N ARG A 90 25.09 -4.52 -3.02
CA ARG A 90 25.21 -5.21 -4.30
C ARG A 90 23.91 -5.92 -4.69
N LYS A 91 23.20 -6.49 -3.72
CA LYS A 91 21.99 -7.27 -3.98
C LYS A 91 20.71 -6.44 -4.11
N TYR A 92 20.53 -5.46 -3.23
CA TYR A 92 19.28 -4.72 -3.11
C TYR A 92 19.39 -3.27 -3.58
N GLY A 93 20.58 -2.82 -3.95
CA GLY A 93 20.85 -1.45 -4.40
C GLY A 93 21.22 -0.51 -3.26
N ASN A 94 21.28 0.78 -3.57
CA ASN A 94 21.70 1.81 -2.63
C ASN A 94 20.69 1.98 -1.48
N PHE A 95 21.21 2.24 -0.29
CA PHE A 95 20.46 2.57 0.90
C PHE A 95 21.27 3.48 1.83
N LYS A 96 20.57 4.25 2.67
CA LYS A 96 21.15 4.98 3.79
C LYS A 96 21.06 4.14 5.06
N THR A 97 21.98 4.36 6.00
CA THR A 97 21.98 3.72 7.32
C THR A 97 21.78 4.77 8.39
N LYS A 98 20.94 4.51 9.39
CA LYS A 98 20.83 5.33 10.59
C LYS A 98 20.91 4.45 11.84
N PRO A 99 21.74 4.78 12.83
CA PRO A 99 21.70 4.07 14.11
C PRO A 99 20.38 4.35 14.81
N LEU A 100 19.76 3.33 15.42
CA LEU A 100 18.56 3.51 16.25
C LEU A 100 18.88 3.35 17.74
N MET A 101 19.50 2.22 18.12
CA MET A 101 19.95 1.91 19.48
C MET A 101 20.94 0.75 19.45
N THR A 102 21.87 0.68 20.41
CA THR A 102 22.88 -0.38 20.56
C THR A 102 23.48 -0.89 19.23
N ASP A 103 22.92 -1.98 18.72
CA ASP A 103 23.33 -2.81 17.59
C ASP A 103 22.30 -2.84 16.46
N TRP A 104 21.22 -2.06 16.57
CA TRP A 104 20.18 -1.91 15.57
C TRP A 104 20.46 -0.74 14.62
N THR A 105 20.31 -1.02 13.33
CA THR A 105 20.46 -0.05 12.25
C THR A 105 19.19 0.01 11.42
N ILE A 106 18.71 1.21 11.13
CA ILE A 106 17.68 1.44 10.11
C ILE A 106 18.37 1.45 8.75
N LEU A 107 17.88 0.61 7.84
CA LEU A 107 18.24 0.64 6.41
C LEU A 107 17.13 1.31 5.62
N GLU A 108 17.43 2.42 4.96
CA GLU A 108 16.50 3.18 4.11
C GLU A 108 16.87 3.00 2.63
N PHE A 109 16.21 2.07 1.95
CA PHE A 109 16.47 1.76 0.55
C PHE A 109 15.83 2.79 -0.37
N SER A 110 16.51 3.12 -1.48
CA SER A 110 15.95 4.04 -2.49
C SER A 110 14.76 3.46 -3.27
N LYS A 111 14.54 2.14 -3.17
CA LYS A 111 13.41 1.45 -3.81
C LYS A 111 12.30 1.22 -2.79
N PRO A 112 11.02 1.26 -3.20
CA PRO A 112 9.88 1.01 -2.32
C PRO A 112 9.73 -0.50 -2.12
N TYR A 113 10.70 -1.12 -1.45
CA TYR A 113 10.61 -2.53 -1.13
C TYR A 113 9.55 -2.78 -0.09
N ASN A 114 8.84 -3.91 -0.19
CA ASN A 114 7.99 -4.39 0.88
C ASN A 114 8.88 -4.72 2.10
N PRO A 115 8.78 -3.98 3.22
CA PRO A 115 9.66 -4.13 4.37
C PRO A 115 9.56 -5.50 5.03
N GLU A 116 8.38 -6.13 5.05
CA GLU A 116 8.20 -7.45 5.65
C GLU A 116 8.93 -8.53 4.84
N VAL A 117 8.81 -8.46 3.52
CA VAL A 117 9.53 -9.37 2.61
C VAL A 117 11.03 -9.11 2.66
N LEU A 118 11.44 -7.84 2.70
CA LEU A 118 12.84 -7.45 2.76
C LEU A 118 13.50 -7.93 4.05
N ALA A 119 12.87 -7.71 5.21
CA ALA A 119 13.36 -8.17 6.50
C ALA A 119 13.59 -9.70 6.51
N LYS A 120 12.60 -10.49 6.07
CA LYS A 120 12.73 -11.95 5.91
C LYS A 120 13.89 -12.34 4.99
N LYS A 121 14.10 -11.59 3.90
CA LYS A 121 15.21 -11.83 2.96
C LYS A 121 16.58 -11.49 3.55
N LEU A 122 16.69 -10.46 4.40
CA LEU A 122 17.95 -10.12 5.06
C LEU A 122 18.38 -11.22 6.03
N VAL A 123 17.44 -11.73 6.85
CA VAL A 123 17.70 -12.83 7.78
C VAL A 123 18.00 -14.14 7.05
N SER A 124 17.16 -14.55 6.10
CA SER A 124 17.35 -15.82 5.35
C SER A 124 18.62 -15.86 4.49
N LYS A 125 19.21 -14.70 4.16
CA LYS A 125 20.49 -14.60 3.45
C LYS A 125 21.68 -14.37 4.39
N ASN A 126 21.47 -14.50 5.69
CA ASN A 126 22.49 -14.33 6.72
C ASN A 126 23.14 -12.93 6.70
N PHE A 127 22.42 -11.90 6.24
CA PHE A 127 22.91 -10.52 6.28
C PHE A 127 22.64 -9.85 7.62
N ALA A 128 21.55 -10.25 8.28
CA ALA A 128 21.13 -9.77 9.58
C ALA A 128 20.83 -10.95 10.50
N GLU A 129 21.08 -10.77 11.80
CA GLU A 129 20.65 -11.71 12.84
C GLU A 129 19.14 -11.59 13.06
N LEU A 130 18.66 -10.35 13.13
CA LEU A 130 17.27 -9.98 13.25
C LEU A 130 16.97 -8.84 12.28
N ALA A 131 15.78 -8.85 11.70
CA ALA A 131 15.29 -7.73 10.92
C ALA A 131 13.76 -7.66 11.02
N GLU A 132 13.24 -6.44 11.05
CA GLU A 132 11.82 -6.17 11.12
C GLU A 132 11.43 -4.97 10.23
N PRO A 133 10.17 -4.92 9.76
CA PRO A 133 9.67 -3.74 9.04
C PRO A 133 9.67 -2.51 9.96
N ASN A 134 9.96 -1.33 9.39
CA ASN A 134 9.80 -0.07 10.13
C ASN A 134 8.32 0.31 10.23
N ARG A 135 7.67 -0.13 11.31
CA ARG A 135 6.22 0.00 11.50
C ARG A 135 5.80 1.43 11.84
N ILE A 136 4.60 1.81 11.38
CA ILE A 136 3.95 3.08 11.71
C ILE A 136 2.86 2.79 12.75
N ILE A 137 2.82 3.58 13.83
CA ILE A 137 1.84 3.44 14.92
C ILE A 137 0.78 4.53 14.79
N GLY A 138 -0.47 4.23 15.19
CA GLY A 138 -1.55 5.23 15.30
C GLY A 138 -2.50 5.30 14.10
N GLN A 139 -2.64 4.22 13.33
CA GLN A 139 -3.54 4.17 12.17
C GLN A 139 -4.95 3.74 12.58
N SER A 140 -5.92 4.64 12.43
CA SER A 140 -7.34 4.38 12.72
C SER A 140 -8.09 3.83 11.50
N SER A 141 -7.89 4.47 10.35
CA SER A 141 -8.50 4.14 9.07
C SER A 141 -7.50 3.42 8.15
N SER A 142 -8.00 2.51 7.33
CA SER A 142 -7.16 1.76 6.39
C SER A 142 -7.95 1.28 5.18
N ILE A 143 -7.22 0.84 4.16
CA ILE A 143 -7.77 0.16 2.99
C ILE A 143 -7.02 -1.16 2.84
N LYS A 144 -7.73 -2.25 2.63
CA LYS A 144 -7.15 -3.53 2.23
C LYS A 144 -7.60 -3.87 0.82
N TYR A 145 -6.70 -4.43 0.03
CA TYR A 145 -6.99 -4.89 -1.31
C TYR A 145 -6.59 -6.35 -1.51
N GLU A 146 -7.50 -7.15 -2.06
CA GLU A 146 -7.30 -8.57 -2.33
C GLU A 146 -7.21 -8.81 -3.84
N ILE A 147 -5.97 -9.00 -4.33
CA ILE A 147 -5.69 -9.06 -5.78
C ILE A 147 -6.51 -10.14 -6.50
N GLY A 148 -6.63 -11.33 -5.90
CA GLY A 148 -7.29 -12.48 -6.52
C GLY A 148 -8.80 -12.32 -6.67
N SER A 149 -9.45 -11.62 -5.74
CA SER A 149 -10.91 -11.43 -5.73
C SER A 149 -11.35 -10.08 -6.29
N GLY A 150 -10.43 -9.11 -6.42
CA GLY A 150 -10.76 -7.74 -6.81
C GLY A 150 -11.53 -6.99 -5.72
N VAL A 151 -11.39 -7.41 -4.46
CA VAL A 151 -12.14 -6.85 -3.32
C VAL A 151 -11.32 -5.79 -2.61
N TYR A 152 -11.95 -4.64 -2.36
CA TYR A 152 -11.45 -3.54 -1.54
C TYR A 152 -12.26 -3.45 -0.25
N THR A 153 -11.57 -3.40 0.88
CA THR A 153 -12.19 -3.16 2.19
C THR A 153 -11.68 -1.83 2.74
N PHE A 154 -12.58 -0.86 2.88
CA PHE A 154 -12.30 0.41 3.51
C PHE A 154 -12.71 0.31 4.97
N LYS A 155 -11.87 0.82 5.87
CA LYS A 155 -12.10 0.87 7.30
C LYS A 155 -12.00 2.32 7.77
N SER A 156 -13.01 2.78 8.52
CA SER A 156 -12.94 4.00 9.31
C SER A 156 -12.96 3.65 10.79
N GLY A 157 -11.95 4.08 11.55
CA GLY A 157 -11.85 3.87 13.00
C GLY A 157 -11.94 5.19 13.78
N TRP A 158 -12.63 5.19 14.92
CA TRP A 158 -12.74 6.37 15.81
C TRP A 158 -12.93 6.00 17.29
N GLY A 159 -12.82 7.00 18.17
CA GLY A 159 -12.88 6.85 19.63
C GLY A 159 -11.50 6.83 20.28
N ASP A 160 -11.31 6.02 21.33
CA ASP A 160 -10.01 5.87 21.99
C ASP A 160 -9.03 5.10 21.09
N CYS A 161 -8.27 5.83 20.28
CA CYS A 161 -7.29 5.24 19.38
C CYS A 161 -5.92 4.97 20.04
N GLN A 162 -5.67 5.45 21.26
CA GLN A 162 -4.44 5.13 21.99
C GLN A 162 -4.44 3.68 22.47
N ALA A 163 -5.62 3.12 22.78
CA ALA A 163 -5.83 1.71 23.09
C ALA A 163 -6.23 0.85 21.86
N GLY A 164 -6.25 1.44 20.66
CA GLY A 164 -6.85 0.88 19.46
C GLY A 164 -8.31 1.31 19.33
N CYS A 165 -8.65 1.96 18.21
CA CYS A 165 -9.95 2.64 18.07
C CYS A 165 -11.13 1.69 18.37
N ILE A 166 -11.93 2.07 19.38
CA ILE A 166 -13.04 1.25 19.91
C ILE A 166 -14.17 1.04 18.91
N ASN A 167 -14.37 1.97 17.98
CA ASN A 167 -15.41 1.89 16.97
C ASN A 167 -14.78 1.76 15.58
N ASN A 168 -15.37 0.90 14.75
CA ASN A 168 -14.92 0.65 13.39
C ASN A 168 -16.14 0.51 12.47
N HIS A 169 -16.06 1.10 11.28
CA HIS A 169 -17.01 0.91 10.20
C HIS A 169 -16.29 0.39 8.97
N TYR A 170 -16.91 -0.55 8.27
CA TYR A 170 -16.32 -1.20 7.09
C TYR A 170 -17.22 -1.04 5.86
N TRP A 171 -16.61 -0.73 4.73
CA TRP A 171 -17.24 -0.79 3.40
C TRP A 171 -16.47 -1.76 2.53
N VAL A 172 -17.18 -2.67 1.86
CA VAL A 172 -16.57 -3.70 1.01
C VAL A 172 -17.07 -3.53 -0.41
N PHE A 173 -16.14 -3.38 -1.35
CA PHE A 173 -16.42 -3.21 -2.77
C PHE A 173 -15.76 -4.33 -3.56
N LYS A 174 -16.50 -4.91 -4.50
CA LYS A 174 -15.95 -5.84 -5.49
C LYS A 174 -15.93 -5.17 -6.85
N VAL A 175 -14.74 -4.97 -7.40
CA VAL A 175 -14.59 -4.34 -8.72
C VAL A 175 -14.58 -5.44 -9.77
N HIS A 176 -15.66 -5.53 -10.54
CA HIS A 176 -15.77 -6.42 -11.69
C HIS A 176 -15.00 -5.85 -12.87
N ARG A 177 -14.27 -6.72 -13.58
CA ARG A 177 -13.62 -6.34 -14.83
C ARG A 177 -14.40 -6.96 -15.97
N ASN A 178 -14.72 -6.14 -16.96
CA ASN A 178 -15.07 -6.64 -18.27
C ASN A 178 -13.77 -7.17 -18.89
N ALA A 179 -13.77 -8.45 -19.23
CA ALA A 179 -12.66 -9.12 -19.89
C ALA A 179 -12.46 -8.57 -21.31
#